data_AF-A0A3A9AGV5-F1
#
_entry.id   AF-A0A3A9AGV5-F1
#
_cell.length_a   1.000
_cell.length_b   1.000
_cell.length_c   1.000
_cell.angle_alpha   90.00
_cell.angle_beta   90.00
_cell.angle_gamma   90.00
#
_symmetry.space_group_name_H-M   'P 1'
#
loop_
_entity.id
_entity.type
_entity.pdbx_description
1 polymer ?
#
loop_
_entity_poly.entity_id
_entity_poly.type
_entity_poly.pdbx_seq_one_letter_code
_entity_poly.pdbx_strand_id
1 'polypeptide(L)'
;MSREIVQELTFFTHSVLMGLVITFVYDWIRVLRKLFRHGTALMSAEDLLFWLTCGIGVFYMLYRENDGTLRWFAVLGATVGMFFYKIIVRDAFVHVMSTCLHKIMWFIFRLLQIVLKPLKSLIFAGKTFVLCLGKKLKKCKEFIKKRLTAFIKTIRMVLCKH
;
A
#
# COMPACT_ATOMS: atom_id res chain seq x y z
N MET A 1 -23.57 -40.05 -32.48
CA MET A 1 -23.98 -38.84 -33.22
C MET A 1 -24.55 -37.75 -32.31
N SER A 2 -25.71 -37.87 -31.65
CA SER A 2 -26.23 -36.78 -30.79
C SER A 2 -25.50 -36.60 -29.46
N ARG A 3 -25.00 -37.68 -28.84
CA ARG A 3 -24.30 -37.61 -27.54
C ARG A 3 -22.92 -36.96 -27.61
N GLU A 4 -22.20 -37.16 -28.71
CA GLU A 4 -20.86 -36.59 -28.91
C GLU A 4 -20.91 -35.08 -29.11
N ILE A 5 -21.88 -34.60 -29.90
CA ILE A 5 -22.08 -33.15 -30.11
C ILE A 5 -22.46 -32.45 -28.79
N VAL A 6 -23.30 -33.10 -27.96
CA VAL A 6 -23.67 -32.57 -26.64
C VAL A 6 -22.46 -32.53 -25.70
N GLN A 7 -21.61 -33.56 -25.72
CA GLN A 7 -20.36 -33.54 -24.97
C GLN A 7 -19.44 -32.40 -25.44
N GLU A 8 -19.24 -32.24 -26.75
CA GLU A 8 -18.43 -31.14 -27.30
C GLU A 8 -18.97 -29.75 -26.92
N LEU A 9 -20.29 -29.57 -26.89
CA LEU A 9 -20.92 -28.30 -26.51
C LEU A 9 -20.75 -28.01 -25.00
N THR A 10 -20.88 -29.03 -24.15
CA THR A 10 -20.63 -28.90 -22.71
C THR A 10 -19.16 -28.56 -22.43
N PHE A 11 -18.23 -29.14 -23.19
CA PHE A 11 -16.81 -28.80 -23.13
C PHE A 11 -16.55 -27.35 -23.51
N PHE A 12 -17.14 -26.89 -24.62
CA PHE A 12 -17.01 -25.50 -25.04
C PHE A 12 -17.51 -24.54 -23.96
N THR A 13 -18.65 -24.86 -23.34
CA THR A 13 -19.22 -24.06 -22.26
C THR A 13 -18.29 -24.02 -21.04
N HIS A 14 -17.71 -25.17 -20.65
CA HIS A 14 -16.71 -25.23 -19.58
C HIS A 14 -15.44 -24.44 -19.91
N SER A 15 -14.94 -24.46 -21.16
CA SER A 15 -13.79 -23.66 -21.59
C SER A 15 -14.06 -22.16 -21.49
N VAL A 16 -15.25 -21.72 -21.90
CA VAL A 16 -15.66 -20.31 -21.80
C VAL A 16 -15.75 -19.88 -20.34
N LEU A 17 -16.34 -20.73 -19.48
CA LEU A 17 -16.48 -20.46 -18.05
C LEU A 17 -15.12 -20.41 -17.34
N MET A 18 -14.18 -21.27 -17.73
CA MET A 18 -12.82 -21.25 -17.21
C MET A 18 -12.05 -19.99 -17.66
N GLY A 19 -12.19 -19.60 -18.92
CA GLY A 19 -11.64 -18.34 -19.43
C GLY A 19 -12.18 -17.12 -18.68
N LEU A 20 -13.48 -17.13 -18.34
CA LEU A 20 -14.13 -16.11 -17.50
C LEU A 20 -13.57 -16.11 -16.07
N VAL A 21 -13.39 -17.27 -15.45
CA VAL A 21 -12.85 -17.39 -14.08
C VAL A 21 -11.40 -16.89 -14.03
N ILE A 22 -10.56 -17.25 -15.01
CA ILE A 22 -9.17 -16.77 -15.08
C ILE A 22 -9.13 -15.25 -15.23
N THR A 23 -9.98 -14.67 -16.09
CA THR A 23 -10.06 -13.21 -16.25
C THR A 23 -10.64 -12.51 -15.02
N PHE A 24 -11.57 -13.15 -14.29
CA PHE A 24 -12.10 -12.66 -13.02
C PHE A 24 -11.02 -12.62 -11.93
N VAL A 25 -10.29 -13.71 -11.73
CA VAL A 25 -9.17 -13.78 -10.78
C VAL A 25 -8.08 -12.77 -11.15
N TYR A 26 -7.80 -12.57 -12.44
CA TYR A 26 -6.84 -11.57 -12.90
C TYR A 26 -7.24 -10.14 -12.53
N ASP A 27 -8.53 -9.81 -12.57
CA ASP A 27 -9.01 -8.47 -12.22
C ASP A 27 -8.92 -8.20 -10.71
N TRP A 28 -9.17 -9.21 -9.86
CA TRP A 28 -8.91 -9.12 -8.41
C TRP A 28 -7.45 -8.80 -8.12
N ILE A 29 -6.51 -9.46 -8.79
CA ILE A 29 -5.07 -9.18 -8.66
C ILE A 29 -4.75 -7.78 -9.17
N ARG A 30 -5.37 -7.33 -10.26
CA ARG A 30 -5.18 -5.99 -10.81
C ARG A 30 -5.70 -4.89 -9.88
N VAL A 31 -6.80 -5.14 -9.17
CA VAL A 31 -7.36 -4.25 -8.14
C VAL A 31 -6.45 -4.25 -6.90
N LEU A 32 -6.00 -5.42 -6.44
CA LEU A 32 -5.04 -5.53 -5.33
C LEU A 32 -3.73 -4.78 -5.60
N ARG A 33 -3.20 -4.88 -6.82
CA ARG A 33 -2.00 -4.13 -7.29
C ARG A 33 -2.18 -2.60 -7.22
N LYS A 34 -3.39 -2.08 -7.40
CA LYS A 34 -3.69 -0.65 -7.27
C LYS A 34 -3.97 -0.24 -5.83
N LEU A 35 -4.53 -1.14 -5.03
CA LEU A 35 -4.94 -0.89 -3.66
C LEU A 35 -3.75 -0.86 -2.69
N PHE A 36 -2.79 -1.78 -2.88
CA PHE A 36 -1.61 -1.87 -2.05
C PHE A 36 -0.41 -1.20 -2.72
N ARG A 37 -0.10 0.04 -2.31
CA ARG A 37 1.19 0.67 -2.58
C ARG A 37 2.26 0.02 -1.68
N HIS A 38 2.58 -1.25 -1.92
CA HIS A 38 3.58 -2.00 -1.14
C HIS A 38 4.72 -2.46 -2.07
N GLY A 39 5.93 -2.48 -1.49
CA GLY A 39 7.19 -2.60 -2.22
C GLY A 39 7.28 -3.81 -3.15
N THR A 40 8.21 -3.71 -4.09
CA THR A 40 8.50 -4.60 -5.22
C THR A 40 8.46 -6.11 -4.92
N ALA A 41 8.67 -6.50 -3.66
CA ALA A 41 8.61 -7.89 -3.19
C ALA A 41 7.20 -8.51 -3.24
N LEU A 42 6.16 -7.77 -2.85
CA LEU A 42 4.78 -8.29 -2.85
C LEU A 42 4.26 -8.45 -4.29
N MET A 43 4.66 -7.53 -5.17
CA MET A 43 4.36 -7.56 -6.60
C MET A 43 4.91 -8.82 -7.27
N SER A 44 6.13 -9.25 -6.89
CA SER A 44 6.76 -10.45 -7.44
C SER A 44 6.11 -11.75 -6.93
N ALA A 45 5.70 -11.77 -5.66
CA ALA A 45 5.01 -12.93 -5.09
C ALA A 45 3.64 -13.16 -5.74
N GLU A 46 2.88 -12.08 -5.98
CA GLU A 46 1.58 -12.15 -6.68
C GLU A 46 1.73 -12.59 -8.14
N ASP A 47 2.74 -12.10 -8.87
CA ASP A 47 2.99 -12.53 -10.25
C ASP A 47 3.34 -14.03 -10.33
N LEU A 48 4.16 -14.53 -9.41
CA LEU A 48 4.46 -15.96 -9.30
C LEU A 48 3.20 -16.78 -9.04
N LEU A 49 2.37 -16.36 -8.08
CA LEU A 49 1.14 -17.07 -7.70
C LEU A 49 0.11 -17.04 -8.84
N PHE A 50 0.03 -15.93 -9.58
CA PHE A 50 -0.80 -15.82 -10.78
C PHE A 50 -0.35 -16.76 -11.89
N TRP A 51 0.95 -16.77 -12.22
CA TRP A 51 1.50 -17.66 -13.24
C TRP A 51 1.28 -19.13 -12.88
N LEU A 52 1.46 -19.47 -11.60
CA LEU A 52 1.28 -20.82 -11.09
C LEU A 52 -0.20 -21.24 -11.14
N THR A 53 -1.12 -20.35 -10.77
CA THR A 53 -2.57 -20.60 -10.85
C THR A 53 -3.06 -20.67 -12.30
N CYS A 54 -2.56 -19.80 -13.18
CA CYS A 54 -2.90 -19.78 -14.60
C CYS A 54 -2.39 -21.06 -15.28
N GLY A 55 -1.13 -21.44 -15.02
CA GLY A 55 -0.53 -22.67 -15.51
C GLY A 55 -1.28 -23.91 -15.03
N ILE A 56 -1.56 -24.02 -13.72
CA ILE A 56 -2.32 -25.13 -13.15
C ILE A 56 -3.76 -25.16 -13.68
N GLY A 57 -4.42 -24.01 -13.81
CA GLY A 57 -5.78 -23.94 -14.34
C GLY A 57 -5.88 -24.44 -15.78
N VAL A 58 -4.95 -24.01 -16.63
CA VAL A 58 -4.86 -24.46 -18.03
C VAL A 58 -4.49 -25.95 -18.11
N PHE A 59 -3.51 -26.40 -17.32
CA PHE A 59 -3.10 -27.82 -17.28
C PHE A 59 -4.20 -28.73 -16.73
N TYR A 60 -4.86 -28.33 -15.66
CA TYR A 60 -5.94 -29.09 -15.03
C TYR A 60 -7.12 -29.23 -15.99
N MET A 61 -7.47 -28.16 -16.71
CA MET A 61 -8.51 -28.22 -17.73
C MET A 61 -8.11 -29.17 -18.86
N LEU A 62 -6.89 -29.06 -19.37
CA LEU A 62 -6.37 -29.91 -20.44
C LEU A 62 -6.33 -31.40 -20.04
N TYR A 63 -6.02 -31.69 -18.77
CA TYR A 63 -5.91 -33.04 -18.23
C TYR A 63 -7.27 -33.69 -17.96
N ARG A 64 -8.25 -32.92 -17.48
CA ARG A 64 -9.56 -33.47 -17.09
C ARG A 64 -10.46 -33.81 -18.28
N GLU A 65 -10.15 -33.26 -19.45
CA GLU A 65 -11.11 -33.20 -20.54
C GLU A 65 -10.70 -34.01 -21.78
N ASN A 66 -9.41 -34.21 -22.12
CA ASN A 66 -9.12 -34.69 -23.48
C ASN A 66 -7.87 -35.56 -23.70
N ASP A 67 -7.42 -36.36 -22.72
CA ASP A 67 -6.26 -37.26 -22.92
C ASP A 67 -5.06 -36.54 -23.62
N GLY A 68 -4.88 -35.23 -23.38
CA GLY A 68 -3.80 -34.42 -23.95
C GLY A 68 -3.98 -33.80 -25.35
N THR A 69 -5.15 -33.86 -26.00
CA THR A 69 -5.34 -33.21 -27.33
C THR A 69 -5.83 -31.75 -27.24
N LEU A 70 -4.95 -30.81 -27.60
CA LEU A 70 -5.25 -29.37 -27.68
C LEU A 70 -6.26 -29.06 -28.80
N ARG A 71 -7.53 -28.88 -28.45
CA ARG A 71 -8.57 -28.44 -29.40
C ARG A 71 -8.57 -26.93 -29.56
N TRP A 72 -8.55 -26.45 -30.81
CA TRP A 72 -8.71 -25.03 -31.18
C TRP A 72 -9.95 -24.36 -30.55
N PHE A 73 -10.97 -25.15 -30.19
CA PHE A 73 -12.17 -24.69 -29.49
C PHE A 73 -11.89 -24.12 -28.09
N ALA A 74 -10.87 -24.62 -27.37
CA ALA A 74 -10.50 -24.07 -26.07
C ALA A 74 -9.89 -22.67 -26.22
N VAL A 75 -9.08 -22.46 -27.26
CA VAL A 75 -8.48 -21.15 -27.59
C VAL A 75 -9.56 -20.15 -28.01
N LEU A 76 -10.53 -20.58 -28.81
CA LEU A 76 -11.69 -19.76 -29.18
C LEU A 76 -12.58 -19.43 -27.98
N GLY A 77 -12.88 -20.41 -27.11
CA GLY A 77 -13.67 -20.20 -25.90
C GLY A 77 -12.99 -19.23 -24.93
N ALA A 78 -11.66 -19.35 -24.74
CA ALA A 78 -10.88 -18.41 -23.94
C ALA A 78 -10.87 -16.99 -24.56
N THR A 79 -10.74 -16.90 -25.88
CA THR A 79 -10.75 -15.61 -26.61
C THR A 79 -12.10 -14.90 -26.49
N VAL A 80 -13.21 -15.66 -26.64
CA VAL A 80 -14.58 -15.14 -26.48
C VAL A 80 -14.84 -14.71 -25.04
N GLY A 81 -14.43 -15.53 -24.05
CA GLY A 81 -14.52 -15.17 -22.64
C GLY A 81 -13.76 -13.88 -22.33
N MET A 82 -12.54 -13.73 -22.85
CA MET A 82 -11.73 -12.52 -22.70
C MET A 82 -12.37 -11.29 -23.36
N PHE A 83 -13.02 -11.45 -24.51
CA PHE A 83 -13.68 -10.36 -25.23
C PHE A 83 -14.94 -9.86 -24.51
N PHE A 84 -15.81 -10.78 -24.07
CA PHE A 84 -16.98 -10.44 -23.25
C PHE A 84 -16.58 -9.75 -21.95
N TYR A 85 -15.53 -10.24 -21.30
CA TYR A 85 -15.01 -9.64 -20.08
C TYR A 85 -14.50 -8.22 -20.32
N LYS A 86 -13.81 -7.96 -21.44
CA LYS A 86 -13.33 -6.61 -21.80
C LYS A 86 -14.46 -5.57 -21.93
N ILE A 87 -15.61 -5.99 -22.42
CA ILE A 87 -16.78 -5.12 -22.60
C ILE A 87 -17.41 -4.79 -21.24
N ILE A 88 -17.61 -5.80 -20.39
CA ILE A 88 -18.23 -5.66 -19.06
C ILE A 88 -17.31 -4.88 -18.10
N VAL A 89 -16.02 -5.16 -18.13
CA VAL A 89 -15.06 -4.61 -17.17
C VAL A 89 -14.77 -3.14 -17.42
N ARG A 90 -14.88 -2.63 -18.66
CA ARG A 90 -14.42 -1.26 -18.96
C ARG A 90 -15.09 -0.22 -18.07
N ASP A 91 -16.41 -0.31 -17.88
CA ASP A 91 -17.17 0.69 -17.14
C ASP A 91 -17.14 0.42 -15.61
N ALA A 92 -17.26 -0.84 -15.19
CA ALA A 92 -17.15 -1.23 -13.78
C ALA A 92 -15.77 -0.91 -13.21
N PHE A 93 -14.70 -1.13 -13.98
CA PHE A 93 -13.33 -0.93 -13.55
C PHE A 93 -12.97 0.55 -13.36
N VAL A 94 -13.50 1.44 -14.21
CA VAL A 94 -13.28 2.89 -14.08
C VAL A 94 -13.92 3.41 -12.78
N HIS A 95 -15.14 2.97 -12.47
CA HIS A 95 -15.81 3.34 -11.23
C HIS A 95 -15.09 2.79 -10.00
N VAL A 96 -14.79 1.48 -9.97
CA VAL A 96 -14.07 0.84 -8.85
C VAL A 96 -12.71 1.51 -8.62
N MET A 97 -11.99 1.86 -9.68
CA MET A 97 -10.70 2.52 -9.58
C MET A 97 -10.80 3.93 -9.02
N SER A 98 -11.75 4.74 -9.49
CA SER A 98 -11.94 6.10 -8.96
C SER A 98 -12.26 6.07 -7.46
N THR A 99 -13.16 5.18 -7.05
CA THR A 99 -13.53 5.02 -5.63
C THR A 99 -12.36 4.50 -4.78
N CYS A 100 -11.60 3.52 -5.29
CA CYS A 100 -10.42 3.01 -4.59
C CYS A 100 -9.33 4.08 -4.41
N LEU A 101 -9.00 4.83 -5.47
CA LEU A 101 -8.00 5.90 -5.42
C LEU A 101 -8.38 6.96 -4.39
N HIS A 102 -9.64 7.37 -4.38
CA HIS A 102 -10.11 8.36 -3.40
C HIS A 102 -10.02 7.82 -1.97
N LYS A 103 -10.40 6.54 -1.75
CA LYS A 103 -10.35 5.90 -0.43
C LYS A 103 -8.92 5.71 0.08
N ILE A 104 -7.98 5.39 -0.80
CA ILE A 104 -6.54 5.29 -0.50
C ILE A 104 -5.97 6.67 -0.16
N MET A 105 -6.23 7.69 -0.99
CA MET A 105 -5.78 9.06 -0.70
C MET A 105 -6.30 9.54 0.65
N TRP A 106 -7.57 9.29 0.95
CA TRP A 106 -8.16 9.59 2.25
C TRP A 106 -7.47 8.84 3.39
N PHE A 107 -7.18 7.55 3.20
CA PHE A 107 -6.49 6.73 4.21
C PHE A 107 -5.06 7.20 4.48
N ILE A 108 -4.27 7.46 3.43
CA ILE A 108 -2.92 8.00 3.54
C ILE A 108 -2.93 9.36 4.21
N PHE A 109 -3.84 10.26 3.81
CA PHE A 109 -3.96 11.57 4.44
C PHE A 109 -4.33 11.44 5.92
N ARG A 110 -5.22 10.52 6.27
CA ARG A 110 -5.59 10.25 7.67
C ARG A 110 -4.41 9.74 8.49
N LEU A 111 -3.65 8.77 7.97
CA LEU A 111 -2.43 8.27 8.63
C LEU A 111 -1.38 9.37 8.78
N LEU A 112 -1.14 10.15 7.73
CA LEU A 112 -0.20 11.26 7.75
C LEU A 112 -0.61 12.32 8.79
N GLN A 113 -1.90 12.67 8.87
CA GLN A 113 -2.42 13.60 9.88
C GLN A 113 -2.26 13.04 11.30
N ILE A 114 -2.45 11.73 11.50
CA ILE A 114 -2.23 11.06 12.80
C ILE A 114 -0.75 11.14 13.21
N VAL A 115 0.20 11.00 12.28
CA VAL A 115 1.64 11.08 12.57
C VAL A 115 2.13 12.52 12.73
N LEU A 116 1.64 13.45 11.91
CA LEU A 116 2.07 14.85 11.94
C LEU A 116 1.52 15.62 13.15
N LYS A 117 0.34 15.25 13.67
CA LYS A 117 -0.25 15.89 14.86
C LYS A 117 0.63 15.79 16.13
N PRO A 118 1.08 14.60 16.57
CA PRO A 118 1.95 14.48 17.73
C PRO A 118 3.31 15.13 17.47
N LEU A 119 3.82 15.04 16.24
CA LEU A 119 5.09 15.67 15.85
C LEU A 119 5.04 17.20 15.99
N LYS A 120 4.00 17.86 15.45
CA LYS A 120 3.83 19.32 15.59
C LYS A 120 3.68 19.74 17.06
N SER A 121 2.96 18.96 17.86
CA SER A 121 2.81 19.21 19.30
C SER A 121 4.15 19.12 20.03
N LEU A 122 4.96 18.09 19.71
CA LEU A 122 6.28 17.89 20.30
C LEU A 122 7.25 19.04 19.95
N ILE A 123 7.25 19.49 18.69
CA ILE A 123 8.08 20.63 18.25
C ILE A 123 7.68 21.91 18.97
N PHE A 124 6.37 22.15 19.15
CA PHE A 124 5.87 23.32 19.88
C PHE A 124 6.25 23.28 21.38
N ALA A 125 6.11 22.10 22.01
CA ALA A 125 6.53 21.88 23.39
C ALA A 125 8.04 22.10 23.55
N GLY A 126 8.86 21.54 22.66
CA GLY A 126 10.31 21.72 22.65
C GLY A 126 10.73 23.18 22.49
N LYS A 127 10.12 23.91 21.55
CA LYS A 127 10.40 25.34 21.34
C LYS A 127 10.05 26.18 22.57
N THR A 128 8.94 25.86 23.23
CA THR A 128 8.52 26.50 24.50
C THR A 128 9.51 26.19 25.63
N PHE A 129 9.99 24.95 25.71
CA PHE A 129 10.96 24.51 26.72
C PHE A 129 12.32 25.20 26.56
N VAL A 130 12.83 25.31 25.33
CA VAL A 130 14.08 26.02 25.01
C VAL A 130 13.99 27.50 25.39
N LEU A 131 12.86 28.16 25.09
CA LEU A 131 12.61 29.55 25.49
C LEU A 131 12.59 29.72 27.01
N CYS A 132 11.98 28.77 27.72
CA CYS A 132 11.91 28.78 29.18
C CYS A 132 13.29 28.55 29.81
N LEU A 133 14.07 27.60 29.29
CA LEU A 133 15.46 27.35 29.70
C LEU A 133 16.33 28.58 29.45
N GLY A 134 16.23 29.20 28.28
CA GLY A 134 16.97 30.42 27.94
C GLY A 134 16.70 31.56 28.93
N LYS A 135 15.44 31.77 29.33
CA LYS A 135 15.07 32.75 30.36
C LYS A 135 15.66 32.39 31.73
N LYS A 136 15.58 31.12 32.16
CA LYS A 136 16.17 30.69 33.45
C LYS A 136 17.68 30.82 33.46
N LEU A 137 18.36 30.46 32.38
CA LEU A 137 19.81 30.56 32.24
C LEU A 137 20.26 32.03 32.32
N LYS A 138 19.54 32.94 31.66
CA LYS A 138 19.81 34.39 31.75
C LYS A 138 19.68 34.90 33.18
N LYS A 139 18.65 34.46 33.91
CA LYS A 139 18.42 34.82 35.32
C LYS A 139 19.54 34.29 36.23
N CYS A 140 19.97 33.04 36.07
CA CYS A 140 21.11 32.47 36.79
C CYS A 140 22.42 33.20 36.47
N LYS A 141 22.67 33.52 35.20
CA LYS A 141 23.87 34.26 34.78
C LYS A 141 23.95 35.63 35.46
N GLU A 142 22.83 36.37 35.52
CA GLU A 142 22.79 37.65 36.24
C GLU A 142 22.97 37.48 37.75
N PHE A 143 22.41 36.42 38.34
CA PHE A 143 22.55 36.12 39.77
C PHE A 143 24.00 35.80 40.15
N ILE A 144 24.67 34.95 39.36
CA ILE A 144 26.08 34.61 39.52
C ILE A 144 26.96 35.86 39.34
N LYS A 145 26.71 36.67 38.31
CA LYS A 145 27.47 37.91 38.07
C LYS A 145 27.35 38.88 39.27
N LYS A 146 26.15 39.07 39.82
CA LYS A 146 25.94 39.89 41.02
C LYS A 146 26.71 39.36 42.23
N ARG A 147 26.61 38.06 42.52
CA ARG A 147 27.36 37.44 43.63
C ARG A 147 28.87 37.57 43.45
N LEU A 148 29.39 37.32 42.25
CA LEU A 148 30.82 37.43 41.96
C LEU A 148 31.34 38.85 42.19
N THR A 149 30.58 39.85 41.74
CA THR A 149 30.95 41.26 41.89
C THR A 149 30.91 41.70 43.35
N ALA A 150 29.93 41.21 44.13
CA ALA A 150 29.87 41.45 45.57
C ALA A 150 31.06 40.81 46.30
N PHE A 151 31.38 39.55 45.98
CA PHE A 151 32.51 38.82 46.58
C PHE A 151 33.86 39.50 46.30
N ILE A 152 34.06 39.97 45.06
CA ILE A 152 35.25 40.75 44.67
C ILE A 152 35.36 42.04 45.49
N LYS A 153 34.24 42.76 45.72
CA LYS A 153 34.25 43.98 46.56
C LYS A 153 34.62 43.66 48.01
N THR A 154 34.09 42.58 48.58
CA THR A 154 34.41 42.16 49.95
C THR A 154 35.89 41.82 50.09
N ILE A 155 36.45 41.04 49.16
CA ILE A 155 37.88 40.71 49.15
C ILE A 155 38.73 42.00 49.07
N ARG A 156 38.39 42.94 48.19
CA ARG A 156 39.12 44.21 48.06
C ARG A 156 39.05 45.06 49.34
N MET A 157 37.91 45.08 50.04
CA MET A 157 37.80 45.78 51.34
C MET A 157 38.66 45.16 52.43
N VAL A 158 38.75 43.83 52.48
CA VAL A 158 39.60 43.14 53.46
C VAL A 158 41.09 43.40 53.17
N LEU A 159 41.48 43.37 51.89
CA LEU A 159 42.89 43.55 51.49
C LEU A 159 43.42 44.97 51.73
N CYS A 160 42.58 46.01 51.66
CA CYS A 160 43.00 47.40 51.90
C CYS A 160 42.99 47.82 53.38
N LYS A 161 42.49 46.97 54.28
CA LYS A 161 42.41 47.27 55.72
C LYS A 161 43.65 46.80 56.49
N HIS A 162 44.55 46.08 55.81
CA HIS A 162 45.77 45.50 56.36
C HIS A 162 47.00 46.13 55.70
#